data_AF-A0A2V9RWJ1-F1
#
_entry.id   AF-A0A2V9RWJ1-F1
#
_cell.length_a   1.000
_cell.length_b   1.000
_cell.length_c   1.000
_cell.angle_alpha   90.00
_cell.angle_beta   90.00
_cell.angle_gamma   90.00
#
_symmetry.space_group_name_H-M   'P 1'
#
loop_
_entity.id
_entity.type
_entity.pdbx_description
1 polymer ?
#
loop_
_entity_poly.entity_id
_entity_poly.type
_entity_poly.pdbx_seq_one_letter_code
_entity_poly.pdbx_strand_id
1 'polypeptide(L)'
;MTRNANAYDPTGEWYSVRLLYPLYTALGREFVIDLTACSDLEGGADPASQKSIETVRKWFQDIDQRIQVYQLRQFLQMTSLTSEEGLATWLQHHLRKPKRTDSDRDKIDFLLVQLFAHCAPPRLEDSDVTLAYVGQILGPVIGNVEMTLPESLKPLEQFTESSNSCQSLNELLSSGTLEQERKLKASVREKYFEPIAMVAFARFNFLLRRVFFRLMHQDLNAILDGLRDLELQGVSTLDCRSAQFAGDEQIGRLRMICQSWKVMFHAEYSSGQPLKMLVDLRKVVEAALGHSGKSTEQATPGAKAMAAAAGAQSAAGHSPVAEFKVVSAPPDADAESPDNAI
;
A
#
# COMPACT_ATOMS: atom_id res chain seq x y z
N MET A 1 -44.20 5.30 -8.99
CA MET A 1 -42.80 5.72 -8.79
C MET A 1 -41.95 4.47 -8.65
N THR A 2 -41.52 3.97 -9.79
CA THR A 2 -40.63 2.83 -9.99
C THR A 2 -39.66 3.33 -11.04
N ARG A 3 -38.40 3.64 -10.67
CA ARG A 3 -37.38 3.90 -11.67
C ARG A 3 -37.12 2.56 -12.37
N ASN A 4 -37.69 2.42 -13.55
CA ASN A 4 -37.53 1.26 -14.41
C ASN A 4 -36.04 0.97 -14.66
N ALA A 5 -35.76 -0.31 -14.81
CA ALA A 5 -34.49 -0.93 -15.12
C ALA A 5 -33.69 -0.20 -16.22
N ASN A 6 -32.36 -0.14 -16.02
CA ASN A 6 -31.30 0.04 -17.01
C ASN A 6 -31.79 0.32 -18.44
N ALA A 7 -32.04 1.60 -18.76
CA ALA A 7 -31.97 2.01 -20.15
C ALA A 7 -30.51 1.82 -20.57
N TYR A 8 -30.28 0.90 -21.50
CA TYR A 8 -28.97 0.69 -22.11
C TYR A 8 -28.55 2.00 -22.79
N ASP A 9 -27.54 2.67 -22.23
CA ASP A 9 -26.94 3.88 -22.80
C ASP A 9 -25.63 3.51 -23.53
N PRO A 10 -25.70 3.22 -24.84
CA PRO A 10 -24.52 2.85 -25.61
C PRO A 10 -23.48 3.98 -25.66
N THR A 11 -23.90 5.24 -25.53
CA THR A 11 -23.00 6.40 -25.55
C THR A 11 -22.18 6.44 -24.25
N GLY A 12 -22.84 6.25 -23.10
CA GLY A 12 -22.19 6.16 -21.80
C GLY A 12 -21.27 4.94 -21.67
N GLU A 13 -21.65 3.79 -22.23
CA GLU A 13 -20.79 2.61 -22.30
C GLU A 13 -19.55 2.88 -23.16
N TRP A 14 -19.71 3.50 -24.34
CA TRP A 14 -18.59 3.84 -25.23
C TRP A 14 -17.61 4.81 -24.58
N TYR A 15 -18.11 5.84 -23.90
CA TYR A 15 -17.28 6.76 -23.15
C TYR A 15 -16.46 6.04 -22.07
N SER A 16 -17.12 5.17 -21.30
CA SER A 16 -16.47 4.39 -20.23
C SER A 16 -15.32 3.52 -20.77
N VAL A 17 -15.55 2.80 -21.89
CA VAL A 17 -14.52 1.92 -22.46
C VAL A 17 -13.35 2.71 -23.06
N ARG A 18 -13.60 3.89 -23.63
CA ARG A 18 -12.53 4.77 -24.13
C ARG A 18 -11.67 5.32 -23.00
N LEU A 19 -12.26 5.63 -21.85
CA LEU A 19 -11.53 6.07 -20.67
C LEU A 19 -10.67 4.94 -20.08
N LEU A 20 -11.17 3.71 -20.09
CA LEU A 20 -10.45 2.56 -19.54
C LEU A 20 -9.36 2.00 -20.46
N TYR A 21 -9.52 2.09 -21.79
CA TYR A 21 -8.61 1.46 -22.74
C TYR A 21 -7.12 1.82 -22.53
N PRO A 22 -6.75 3.10 -22.33
CA PRO A 22 -5.35 3.46 -22.05
C PRO A 22 -4.82 2.84 -20.77
N LEU A 23 -5.65 2.75 -19.71
CA LEU A 23 -5.25 2.17 -18.43
C LEU A 23 -4.97 0.67 -18.56
N TYR A 24 -5.85 -0.07 -19.24
CA TYR A 24 -5.66 -1.50 -19.48
C TYR A 24 -4.47 -1.79 -20.39
N THR A 25 -4.27 -0.96 -21.42
CA THR A 25 -3.13 -1.09 -22.33
C THR A 25 -1.81 -0.83 -21.60
N ALA A 26 -1.74 0.21 -20.77
CA ALA A 26 -0.57 0.50 -19.96
C ALA A 26 -0.30 -0.63 -18.94
N LEU A 27 -1.33 -1.13 -18.26
CA LEU A 27 -1.21 -2.25 -17.33
C LEU A 27 -0.70 -3.51 -18.05
N GLY A 28 -1.25 -3.84 -19.23
CA GLY A 28 -0.78 -5.00 -19.98
C GLY A 28 0.66 -4.88 -20.45
N ARG A 29 1.13 -3.68 -20.81
CA ARG A 29 2.54 -3.43 -21.14
C ARG A 29 3.44 -3.61 -19.93
N GLU A 30 3.06 -3.04 -18.78
CA GLU A 30 3.83 -3.11 -17.52
C GLU A 30 4.03 -4.57 -17.06
N PHE A 31 2.99 -5.40 -17.17
CA PHE A 31 3.02 -6.78 -16.70
C PHE A 31 3.22 -7.82 -17.81
N VAL A 32 3.54 -7.39 -19.03
CA VAL A 32 3.74 -8.25 -20.21
C VAL A 32 2.56 -9.23 -20.40
N ILE A 33 1.35 -8.72 -20.23
CA ILE A 33 0.12 -9.46 -20.51
C ILE A 33 -0.08 -9.42 -22.01
N ASP A 34 -0.22 -10.58 -22.64
CA ASP A 34 -0.52 -10.65 -24.07
C ASP A 34 -1.89 -10.01 -24.32
N LEU A 35 -1.88 -8.84 -24.96
CA LEU A 35 -3.05 -8.03 -25.28
C LEU A 35 -3.19 -7.95 -26.79
N THR A 36 -4.24 -8.58 -27.34
CA THR A 36 -4.64 -8.32 -28.72
C THR A 36 -5.10 -6.87 -28.82
N ALA A 37 -4.58 -6.09 -29.77
CA ALA A 37 -5.05 -4.72 -30.00
C ALA A 37 -6.56 -4.67 -30.30
N CYS A 38 -7.26 -3.68 -29.77
CA CYS A 38 -8.68 -3.46 -30.08
C CYS A 38 -8.80 -2.41 -31.18
N SER A 39 -8.90 -2.86 -32.45
CA SER A 39 -8.95 -1.98 -33.63
C SER A 39 -10.01 -0.88 -33.53
N ASP A 40 -11.15 -1.18 -32.90
CA ASP A 40 -12.28 -0.26 -32.77
C ASP A 40 -11.99 0.89 -31.79
N LEU A 41 -11.12 0.67 -30.79
CA LEU A 41 -10.71 1.69 -29.82
C LEU A 41 -9.46 2.46 -30.25
N GLU A 42 -8.58 1.82 -31.03
CA GLU A 42 -7.37 2.46 -31.59
C GLU A 42 -7.69 3.37 -32.78
N GLY A 43 -8.66 2.98 -33.61
CA GLY A 43 -9.04 3.72 -34.81
C GLY A 43 -9.82 5.02 -34.55
N GLY A 44 -10.08 5.36 -33.27
CA GLY A 44 -10.86 6.55 -32.91
C GLY A 44 -12.29 6.54 -33.45
N ALA A 45 -12.84 5.34 -33.74
CA ALA A 45 -14.16 5.20 -34.32
C ALA A 45 -15.24 5.77 -33.39
N ASP A 46 -16.23 6.45 -33.97
CA ASP A 46 -17.46 6.78 -33.26
C ASP A 46 -18.21 5.49 -32.87
N PRO A 47 -19.07 5.52 -31.83
CA PRO A 47 -19.89 4.38 -31.41
C PRO A 47 -20.96 4.07 -32.47
N ALA A 48 -20.55 3.62 -33.64
CA ALA A 48 -21.41 3.56 -34.81
C ALA A 48 -22.14 2.21 -34.93
N SER A 49 -21.70 1.17 -34.20
CA SER A 49 -22.35 -0.14 -34.30
C SER A 49 -22.41 -0.92 -33.00
N GLN A 50 -23.54 -1.58 -32.77
CA GLN A 50 -23.74 -2.58 -31.70
C GLN A 50 -22.64 -3.65 -31.71
N LYS A 51 -22.16 -4.02 -32.90
CA LYS A 51 -21.10 -5.00 -33.10
C LYS A 51 -19.75 -4.53 -32.53
N SER A 52 -19.43 -3.24 -32.64
CA SER A 52 -18.20 -2.68 -32.07
C SER A 52 -18.26 -2.69 -30.55
N ILE A 53 -19.39 -2.30 -29.96
CA ILE A 53 -19.56 -2.35 -28.50
C ILE A 53 -19.45 -3.79 -27.98
N GLU A 54 -20.04 -4.77 -28.68
CA GLU A 54 -19.91 -6.19 -28.31
C GLU A 54 -18.48 -6.71 -28.43
N THR A 55 -17.74 -6.27 -29.45
CA THR A 55 -16.33 -6.64 -29.65
C THR A 55 -15.47 -6.08 -28.52
N VAL A 56 -15.64 -4.80 -28.19
CA VAL A 56 -14.97 -4.15 -27.07
C VAL A 56 -15.33 -4.81 -25.74
N ARG A 57 -16.60 -5.17 -25.52
CA ARG A 57 -17.03 -5.85 -24.30
C ARG A 57 -16.34 -7.19 -24.12
N LYS A 58 -16.22 -7.99 -25.20
CA LYS A 58 -15.47 -9.25 -25.17
C LYS A 58 -13.99 -9.03 -24.87
N TRP A 59 -13.38 -8.02 -25.50
CA TRP A 59 -12.00 -7.64 -25.24
C TRP A 59 -11.73 -7.34 -23.76
N PHE A 60 -12.57 -6.51 -23.12
CA PHE A 60 -12.45 -6.22 -21.70
C PHE A 60 -12.68 -7.46 -20.82
N GLN A 61 -13.65 -8.31 -21.17
CA GLN A 61 -13.91 -9.56 -20.44
C GLN A 61 -12.70 -10.50 -20.47
N ASP A 62 -12.05 -10.64 -21.63
CA ASP A 62 -10.88 -11.50 -21.80
C ASP A 62 -9.68 -11.00 -20.99
N ILE A 63 -9.45 -9.68 -20.99
CA ILE A 63 -8.33 -9.08 -20.26
C ILE A 63 -8.57 -9.09 -18.76
N ASP A 64 -9.81 -8.84 -18.34
CA ASP A 64 -10.18 -8.95 -16.93
C ASP A 64 -9.91 -10.33 -16.35
N GLN A 65 -10.00 -11.40 -17.13
CA GLN A 65 -9.66 -12.74 -16.65
C GLN A 65 -8.15 -12.95 -16.49
N ARG A 66 -7.34 -12.22 -17.26
CA ARG A 66 -5.87 -12.32 -17.24
C ARG A 66 -5.25 -11.48 -16.12
N ILE A 67 -5.79 -10.28 -15.90
CA ILE A 67 -5.29 -9.35 -14.87
C ILE A 67 -5.58 -9.90 -13.48
N GLN A 68 -4.55 -10.01 -12.65
CA GLN A 68 -4.67 -10.36 -11.24
C GLN A 68 -4.76 -9.09 -10.37
N VAL A 69 -5.40 -9.19 -9.20
CA VAL A 69 -5.57 -8.05 -8.28
C VAL A 69 -4.23 -7.45 -7.82
N TYR A 70 -3.18 -8.27 -7.67
CA TYR A 70 -1.86 -7.77 -7.27
C TYR A 70 -1.21 -6.92 -8.38
N GLN A 71 -1.42 -7.26 -9.66
CA GLN A 71 -0.93 -6.48 -10.81
C GLN A 71 -1.65 -5.14 -10.86
N LEU A 72 -2.98 -5.15 -10.66
CA LEU A 72 -3.77 -3.93 -10.57
C LEU A 72 -3.29 -3.03 -9.42
N ARG A 73 -2.98 -3.62 -8.26
CA ARG A 73 -2.44 -2.89 -7.11
C ARG A 73 -1.10 -2.24 -7.41
N GLN A 74 -0.15 -2.99 -7.95
CA GLN A 74 1.17 -2.47 -8.31
C GLN A 74 1.06 -1.37 -9.39
N PHE A 75 0.22 -1.59 -10.41
CA PHE A 75 -0.03 -0.60 -11.46
C PHE A 75 -0.53 0.74 -10.89
N LEU A 76 -1.59 0.71 -10.08
CA LEU A 76 -2.20 1.92 -9.51
C LEU A 76 -1.29 2.65 -8.49
N GLN A 77 -0.24 2.00 -8.00
CA GLN A 77 0.75 2.63 -7.12
C GLN A 77 1.85 3.37 -7.88
N MET A 78 2.17 2.93 -9.09
CA MET A 78 3.28 3.48 -9.88
C MET A 78 2.82 4.42 -11.00
N THR A 79 1.56 4.32 -11.41
CA THR A 79 1.04 5.08 -12.54
C THR A 79 0.57 6.48 -12.13
N SER A 80 0.87 7.47 -12.97
CA SER A 80 0.26 8.81 -12.91
C SER A 80 -0.97 8.94 -13.81
N LEU A 81 -1.33 7.88 -14.55
CA LEU A 81 -2.40 7.90 -15.56
C LEU A 81 -3.81 7.88 -14.96
N THR A 82 -3.94 7.67 -13.65
CA THR A 82 -5.23 7.42 -13.03
C THR A 82 -5.79 8.68 -12.38
N SER A 83 -7.01 9.06 -12.77
CA SER A 83 -7.82 10.10 -12.13
C SER A 83 -8.92 9.50 -11.27
N GLU A 84 -9.59 10.32 -10.45
CA GLU A 84 -10.82 9.92 -9.74
C GLU A 84 -11.86 9.31 -10.68
N GLU A 85 -12.12 9.98 -11.82
CA GLU A 85 -13.06 9.52 -12.84
C GLU A 85 -12.63 8.18 -13.44
N GLY A 86 -11.33 7.99 -13.66
CA GLY A 86 -10.77 6.72 -14.12
C GLY A 86 -11.01 5.58 -13.13
N LEU A 87 -10.76 5.81 -11.83
CA LEU A 87 -11.02 4.84 -10.75
C LEU A 87 -12.50 4.50 -10.64
N ALA A 88 -13.35 5.53 -10.64
CA ALA A 88 -14.79 5.38 -10.57
C ALA A 88 -15.31 4.56 -11.77
N THR A 89 -14.85 4.87 -12.97
CA THR A 89 -15.23 4.15 -14.20
C THR A 89 -14.75 2.71 -14.17
N TRP A 90 -13.54 2.44 -13.65
CA TRP A 90 -12.99 1.10 -13.54
C TRP A 90 -13.79 0.26 -12.53
N LEU A 91 -14.13 0.84 -11.39
CA LEU A 91 -14.98 0.21 -10.39
C LEU A 91 -16.39 -0.08 -10.96
N GLN A 92 -17.01 0.90 -11.63
CA GLN A 92 -18.31 0.71 -12.29
C GLN A 92 -18.28 -0.41 -13.33
N HIS A 93 -17.20 -0.51 -14.12
CA HIS A 93 -17.03 -1.59 -15.10
C HIS A 93 -17.09 -2.98 -14.45
N HIS A 94 -16.36 -3.20 -13.36
CA HIS A 94 -16.44 -4.47 -12.63
C HIS A 94 -17.82 -4.70 -11.98
N LEU A 95 -18.43 -3.65 -11.42
CA LEU A 95 -19.76 -3.74 -10.80
C LEU A 95 -20.87 -4.06 -11.82
N ARG A 96 -20.76 -3.59 -13.07
CA ARG A 96 -21.76 -3.84 -14.13
C ARG A 96 -21.70 -5.25 -14.70
N LYS A 97 -20.71 -6.07 -14.35
CA LYS A 97 -20.64 -7.46 -14.83
C LYS A 97 -21.88 -8.25 -14.37
N PRO A 98 -22.51 -9.02 -15.28
CA PRO A 98 -23.72 -9.78 -14.95
C PRO A 98 -23.44 -10.93 -13.99
N LYS A 99 -22.21 -11.47 -14.03
CA LYS A 99 -21.71 -12.51 -13.13
C LYS A 99 -20.34 -12.07 -12.63
N ARG A 100 -20.18 -11.99 -11.32
CA ARG A 100 -18.93 -11.58 -10.67
C ARG A 100 -18.26 -12.81 -10.06
N THR A 101 -16.96 -12.94 -10.29
CA THR A 101 -16.13 -14.02 -9.74
C THR A 101 -15.48 -13.60 -8.42
N ASP A 102 -14.83 -14.53 -7.72
CA ASP A 102 -13.98 -14.18 -6.56
C ASP A 102 -12.85 -13.22 -6.96
N SER A 103 -12.30 -13.35 -8.17
CA SER A 103 -11.30 -12.41 -8.71
C SER A 103 -11.89 -11.01 -8.90
N ASP A 104 -13.13 -10.91 -9.40
CA ASP A 104 -13.82 -9.60 -9.50
C ASP A 104 -14.08 -9.01 -8.12
N ARG A 105 -14.44 -9.83 -7.12
CA ARG A 105 -14.60 -9.38 -5.73
C ARG A 105 -13.32 -8.73 -5.23
N ASP A 106 -12.17 -9.39 -5.38
CA ASP A 106 -10.90 -8.88 -4.86
C ASP A 106 -10.46 -7.58 -5.58
N LYS A 107 -10.75 -7.46 -6.88
CA LYS A 107 -10.53 -6.21 -7.64
C LYS A 107 -11.45 -5.09 -7.19
N ILE A 108 -12.74 -5.37 -7.01
CA ILE A 108 -13.73 -4.42 -6.50
C ILE A 108 -13.32 -3.95 -5.10
N ASP A 109 -12.96 -4.88 -4.21
CA ASP A 109 -12.50 -4.60 -2.85
C ASP A 109 -11.32 -3.63 -2.83
N PHE A 110 -10.34 -3.87 -3.70
CA PHE A 110 -9.19 -3.00 -3.85
C PHE A 110 -9.57 -1.63 -4.45
N LEU A 111 -10.36 -1.60 -5.52
CA LEU A 111 -10.77 -0.36 -6.19
C LEU A 111 -11.63 0.54 -5.30
N LEU A 112 -12.51 -0.04 -4.46
CA LEU A 112 -13.29 0.71 -3.47
C LEU A 112 -12.38 1.46 -2.49
N VAL A 113 -11.37 0.77 -1.95
CA VAL A 113 -10.40 1.36 -1.01
C VAL A 113 -9.56 2.41 -1.72
N GLN A 114 -9.15 2.15 -2.97
CA GLN A 114 -8.30 3.07 -3.72
C GLN A 114 -9.06 4.34 -4.13
N LEU A 115 -10.32 4.22 -4.56
CA LEU A 115 -11.19 5.36 -4.84
C LEU A 115 -11.44 6.17 -3.57
N PHE A 116 -11.81 5.52 -2.47
CA PHE A 116 -12.01 6.21 -1.19
C PHE A 116 -10.74 6.95 -0.73
N ALA A 117 -9.57 6.30 -0.81
CA ALA A 117 -8.30 6.91 -0.43
C ALA A 117 -7.92 8.10 -1.34
N HIS A 118 -8.33 8.09 -2.61
CA HIS A 118 -8.10 9.19 -3.54
C HIS A 118 -8.99 10.41 -3.24
N CYS A 119 -10.25 10.17 -2.83
CA CYS A 119 -11.19 11.23 -2.47
C CYS A 119 -11.03 11.71 -1.00
N ALA A 120 -10.37 10.92 -0.15
CA ALA A 120 -10.19 11.25 1.26
C ALA A 120 -9.26 12.46 1.44
N PRO A 121 -9.58 13.40 2.35
CA PRO A 121 -8.72 14.54 2.60
C PRO A 121 -7.40 14.10 3.27
N PRO A 122 -6.29 14.82 3.01
CA PRO A 122 -4.95 14.41 3.47
C PRO A 122 -4.78 14.37 5.00
N ARG A 123 -5.69 15.00 5.76
CA ARG A 123 -5.67 15.06 7.23
C ARG A 123 -6.88 14.36 7.87
N LEU A 124 -7.44 13.34 7.21
CA LEU A 124 -8.56 12.58 7.75
C LEU A 124 -8.14 11.80 9.01
N GLU A 125 -8.81 12.01 10.14
CA GLU A 125 -8.56 11.21 11.34
C GLU A 125 -9.24 9.83 11.25
N ASP A 126 -8.72 8.82 11.95
CA ASP A 126 -9.30 7.47 11.91
C ASP A 126 -10.72 7.42 12.49
N SER A 127 -11.01 8.25 13.49
CA SER A 127 -12.35 8.40 14.08
C SER A 127 -13.38 8.97 13.10
N ASP A 128 -12.95 9.77 12.13
CA ASP A 128 -13.82 10.40 11.14
C ASP A 128 -14.21 9.44 10.01
N VAL A 129 -13.49 8.33 9.87
CA VAL A 129 -13.79 7.28 8.89
C VAL A 129 -14.97 6.44 9.36
N THR A 130 -16.15 7.03 9.38
CA THR A 130 -17.42 6.35 9.73
C THR A 130 -18.02 5.62 8.53
N LEU A 131 -18.92 4.67 8.76
CA LEU A 131 -19.66 4.00 7.66
C LEU A 131 -20.43 5.00 6.80
N ALA A 132 -21.07 5.99 7.42
CA ALA A 132 -21.80 7.03 6.73
C ALA A 132 -20.88 7.88 5.84
N TYR A 133 -19.69 8.24 6.34
CA TYR A 133 -18.72 9.01 5.57
C TYR A 133 -18.20 8.23 4.35
N VAL A 134 -17.80 6.97 4.53
CA VAL A 134 -17.35 6.11 3.42
C VAL A 134 -18.47 5.89 2.40
N GLY A 135 -19.70 5.66 2.87
CA GLY A 135 -20.87 5.48 2.01
C GLY A 135 -21.24 6.74 1.22
N GLN A 136 -21.05 7.94 1.78
CA GLN A 136 -21.25 9.20 1.06
C GLN A 136 -20.26 9.36 -0.10
N ILE A 137 -18.98 9.05 0.14
CA ILE A 137 -17.92 9.17 -0.88
C ILE A 137 -18.10 8.12 -1.99
N LEU A 138 -18.45 6.88 -1.64
CA LEU A 138 -18.59 5.79 -2.62
C LEU A 138 -19.96 5.74 -3.30
N GLY A 139 -20.98 6.37 -2.71
CA GLY A 139 -22.37 6.39 -3.18
C GLY A 139 -22.58 6.72 -4.66
N PRO A 140 -21.85 7.69 -5.26
CA PRO A 140 -21.95 7.97 -6.69
C PRO A 140 -21.64 6.77 -7.61
N VAL A 141 -20.86 5.79 -7.12
CA VAL A 141 -20.48 4.60 -7.88
C VAL A 141 -21.30 3.38 -7.50
N ILE A 142 -21.51 3.13 -6.20
CA ILE A 142 -22.16 1.91 -5.71
C ILE A 142 -23.69 2.06 -5.55
N GLY A 143 -24.22 3.27 -5.68
CA GLY A 143 -25.63 3.58 -5.51
C GLY A 143 -26.01 3.94 -4.07
N ASN A 144 -27.32 4.01 -3.81
CA ASN A 144 -27.84 4.37 -2.49
C ASN A 144 -27.49 3.31 -1.44
N VAL A 145 -26.90 3.75 -0.32
CA VAL A 145 -26.48 2.87 0.77
C VAL A 145 -27.42 3.04 1.96
N GLU A 146 -28.08 1.96 2.36
CA GLU A 146 -28.76 1.92 3.64
C GLU A 146 -27.72 1.71 4.75
N MET A 147 -27.66 2.63 5.71
CA MET A 147 -26.59 2.66 6.74
C MET A 147 -26.81 1.67 7.89
N THR A 148 -27.69 0.67 7.71
CA THR A 148 -27.97 -0.36 8.71
C THR A 148 -27.02 -1.53 8.50
N LEU A 149 -25.99 -1.66 9.34
CA LEU A 149 -25.03 -2.76 9.24
C LEU A 149 -25.69 -4.10 9.62
N PRO A 150 -25.68 -5.13 8.74
CA PRO A 150 -26.19 -6.45 9.07
C PRO A 150 -25.42 -7.10 10.23
N GLU A 151 -26.11 -7.90 11.05
CA GLU A 151 -25.50 -8.64 12.17
C GLU A 151 -24.28 -9.47 11.73
N SER A 152 -24.31 -10.03 10.52
CA SER A 152 -23.20 -10.80 9.97
C SER A 152 -21.92 -10.00 9.77
N LEU A 153 -21.99 -8.68 9.62
CA LEU A 153 -20.84 -7.80 9.38
C LEU A 153 -20.36 -7.06 10.62
N LYS A 154 -21.10 -7.10 11.74
CA LYS A 154 -20.68 -6.51 13.01
C LYS A 154 -19.27 -6.93 13.49
N PRO A 155 -18.77 -8.16 13.25
CA PRO A 155 -17.40 -8.51 13.63
C PRO A 155 -16.31 -7.61 13.03
N LEU A 156 -16.58 -6.90 11.91
CA LEU A 156 -15.63 -5.94 11.33
C LEU A 156 -15.27 -4.80 12.28
N GLU A 157 -16.17 -4.39 13.17
CA GLU A 157 -15.89 -3.35 14.18
C GLU A 157 -14.84 -3.86 15.18
N GLN A 158 -15.02 -5.09 15.68
CA GLN A 158 -14.07 -5.74 16.58
C GLN A 158 -12.70 -5.93 15.92
N PHE A 159 -12.67 -6.29 14.63
CA PHE A 159 -11.43 -6.42 13.88
C PHE A 159 -10.72 -5.08 13.72
N THR A 160 -11.47 -4.00 13.51
CA THR A 160 -10.94 -2.64 13.43
C THR A 160 -10.29 -2.23 14.76
N GLU A 161 -11.01 -2.42 15.86
CA GLU A 161 -10.53 -2.11 17.21
C GLU A 161 -9.27 -2.92 17.58
N SER A 162 -9.30 -4.23 17.34
CA SER A 162 -8.15 -5.11 17.58
C SER A 162 -6.93 -4.75 16.73
N SER A 163 -7.12 -4.32 15.49
CA SER A 163 -6.01 -3.86 14.65
C SER A 163 -5.44 -2.55 15.18
N ASN A 164 -6.29 -1.63 15.61
CA ASN A 164 -5.88 -0.34 16.16
C ASN A 164 -5.08 -0.46 17.46
N SER A 165 -5.37 -1.46 18.30
CA SER A 165 -4.65 -1.68 19.57
C SER A 165 -3.25 -2.24 19.40
N CYS A 166 -2.91 -2.80 18.23
CA CYS A 166 -1.61 -3.39 17.97
C CYS A 166 -0.48 -2.34 18.06
N GLN A 167 0.65 -2.75 18.62
CA GLN A 167 1.87 -1.93 18.82
C GLN A 167 3.06 -2.38 17.95
N SER A 168 2.92 -3.49 17.25
CA SER A 168 3.92 -3.98 16.28
C SER A 168 3.28 -4.66 15.09
N LEU A 169 3.99 -4.71 13.97
CA LEU A 169 3.58 -5.54 12.84
C LEU A 169 3.49 -7.03 13.22
N ASN A 170 4.37 -7.52 14.10
CA ASN A 170 4.31 -8.91 14.56
C ASN A 170 2.99 -9.22 15.26
N GLU A 171 2.53 -8.32 16.14
CA GLU A 171 1.26 -8.45 16.85
C GLU A 171 0.09 -8.45 15.86
N LEU A 172 0.05 -7.51 14.91
CA LEU A 172 -1.00 -7.47 13.88
C LEU A 172 -1.03 -8.74 13.02
N LEU A 173 0.12 -9.26 12.62
CA LEU A 173 0.21 -10.46 11.78
C LEU A 173 -0.09 -11.76 12.56
N SER A 174 0.07 -11.76 13.88
CA SER A 174 -0.19 -12.93 14.74
C SER A 174 -1.53 -12.88 15.46
N SER A 175 -2.24 -11.74 15.47
CA SER A 175 -3.56 -11.59 16.08
C SER A 175 -4.63 -12.47 15.42
N GLY A 176 -4.41 -12.88 14.17
CA GLY A 176 -5.37 -13.64 13.36
C GLY A 176 -6.50 -12.77 12.77
N THR A 177 -6.48 -11.45 12.97
CA THR A 177 -7.52 -10.53 12.50
C THR A 177 -7.66 -10.56 10.98
N LEU A 178 -6.54 -10.65 10.25
CA LEU A 178 -6.54 -10.73 8.78
C LEU A 178 -7.17 -12.04 8.28
N GLU A 179 -6.86 -13.16 8.92
CA GLU A 179 -7.41 -14.47 8.59
C GLU A 179 -8.90 -14.53 8.90
N GLN A 180 -9.33 -13.93 10.02
CA GLN A 180 -10.73 -13.82 10.40
C GLN A 180 -11.52 -12.95 9.43
N GLU A 181 -10.96 -11.81 9.01
CA GLU A 181 -11.59 -10.96 8.00
C GLU A 181 -11.74 -11.69 6.66
N ARG A 182 -10.69 -12.38 6.18
CA ARG A 182 -10.78 -13.19 4.95
C ARG A 182 -11.87 -14.24 5.03
N LYS A 183 -12.00 -14.93 6.18
CA LYS A 183 -13.06 -15.91 6.42
C LYS A 183 -14.44 -15.26 6.41
N LEU A 184 -14.59 -14.09 7.00
CA LEU A 184 -15.83 -13.33 6.99
C LEU A 184 -16.21 -12.89 5.57
N LYS A 185 -15.27 -12.31 4.82
CA LYS A 185 -15.48 -11.92 3.43
C LYS A 185 -15.91 -13.10 2.56
N ALA A 186 -15.29 -14.26 2.74
CA ALA A 186 -15.66 -15.48 2.02
C ALA A 186 -17.05 -16.03 2.41
N SER A 187 -17.49 -15.84 3.67
CA SER A 187 -18.79 -16.35 4.14
C SER A 187 -19.98 -15.56 3.60
N VAL A 188 -19.78 -14.26 3.33
CA VAL A 188 -20.83 -13.34 2.86
C VAL A 188 -21.17 -13.57 1.37
N ARG A 189 -20.27 -14.17 0.58
CA ARG A 189 -20.48 -14.57 -0.84
C ARG A 189 -21.13 -13.46 -1.67
N GLU A 190 -22.28 -13.73 -2.29
CA GLU A 190 -23.01 -12.78 -3.16
C GLU A 190 -23.48 -11.52 -2.42
N LYS A 191 -23.73 -11.61 -1.10
CA LYS A 191 -24.11 -10.46 -0.28
C LYS A 191 -22.99 -9.43 -0.15
N TYR A 192 -21.76 -9.79 -0.51
CA TYR A 192 -20.63 -8.85 -0.53
C TYR A 192 -20.93 -7.67 -1.47
N PHE A 193 -21.63 -7.93 -2.57
CA PHE A 193 -21.94 -6.91 -3.58
C PHE A 193 -23.13 -6.03 -3.21
N GLU A 194 -23.71 -6.20 -2.03
CA GLU A 194 -24.67 -5.23 -1.49
C GLU A 194 -23.92 -3.94 -1.09
N PRO A 195 -24.46 -2.74 -1.38
CA PRO A 195 -23.75 -1.48 -1.15
C PRO A 195 -23.22 -1.32 0.29
N ILE A 196 -24.00 -1.71 1.30
CA ILE A 196 -23.58 -1.63 2.71
C ILE A 196 -22.41 -2.56 3.03
N ALA A 197 -22.35 -3.76 2.43
CA ALA A 197 -21.24 -4.68 2.63
C ALA A 197 -19.95 -4.13 2.00
N MET A 198 -20.04 -3.61 0.77
CA MET A 198 -18.92 -2.96 0.10
C MET A 198 -18.38 -1.77 0.90
N VAL A 199 -19.25 -0.93 1.44
CA VAL A 199 -18.86 0.20 2.32
C VAL A 199 -18.17 -0.28 3.58
N ALA A 200 -18.72 -1.31 4.24
CA ALA A 200 -18.15 -1.85 5.47
C ALA A 200 -16.74 -2.43 5.26
N PHE A 201 -16.55 -3.23 4.20
CA PHE A 201 -15.22 -3.77 3.86
C PHE A 201 -14.26 -2.68 3.38
N ALA A 202 -14.72 -1.71 2.58
CA ALA A 202 -13.88 -0.58 2.15
C ALA A 202 -13.38 0.23 3.35
N ARG A 203 -14.25 0.53 4.30
CA ARG A 203 -13.90 1.19 5.57
C ARG A 203 -12.86 0.40 6.35
N PHE A 204 -13.13 -0.89 6.60
CA PHE A 204 -12.22 -1.75 7.35
C PHE A 204 -10.83 -1.80 6.68
N ASN A 205 -10.79 -2.09 5.38
CA ASN A 205 -9.55 -2.22 4.63
C ASN A 205 -8.74 -0.91 4.59
N PHE A 206 -9.43 0.24 4.48
CA PHE A 206 -8.78 1.54 4.53
C PHE A 206 -8.11 1.79 5.90
N LEU A 207 -8.84 1.56 6.99
CA LEU A 207 -8.31 1.71 8.35
C LEU A 207 -7.16 0.72 8.61
N LEU A 208 -7.33 -0.53 8.20
CA LEU A 208 -6.29 -1.55 8.31
C LEU A 208 -5.01 -1.16 7.54
N ARG A 209 -5.16 -0.58 6.33
CA ARG A 209 -4.03 -0.05 5.56
C ARG A 209 -3.28 1.03 6.34
N ARG A 210 -4.00 1.94 7.02
CA ARG A 210 -3.38 2.98 7.87
C ARG A 210 -2.67 2.41 9.09
N VAL A 211 -3.31 1.48 9.81
CA VAL A 211 -2.70 0.77 10.93
C VAL A 211 -1.41 0.08 10.49
N PHE A 212 -1.44 -0.61 9.36
CA PHE A 212 -0.27 -1.28 8.82
C PHE A 212 0.89 -0.31 8.55
N PHE A 213 0.64 0.83 7.89
CA PHE A 213 1.68 1.83 7.65
C PHE A 213 2.23 2.44 8.94
N ARG A 214 1.35 2.77 9.89
CA ARG A 214 1.74 3.26 11.22
C ARG A 214 2.68 2.28 11.91
N LEU A 215 2.30 1.01 11.96
CA LEU A 215 3.08 -0.04 12.60
C LEU A 215 4.40 -0.29 11.86
N MET A 216 4.38 -0.35 10.53
CA MET A 216 5.60 -0.52 9.74
C MET A 216 6.63 0.59 10.01
N HIS A 217 6.19 1.85 10.09
CA HIS A 217 7.08 2.95 10.46
C HIS A 217 7.53 2.89 11.91
N GLN A 218 6.66 2.51 12.84
CA GLN A 218 6.99 2.34 14.25
C GLN A 218 8.05 1.24 14.45
N ASP A 219 7.86 0.07 13.84
CA ASP A 219 8.80 -1.05 13.84
C ASP A 219 10.16 -0.62 13.25
N LEU A 220 10.14 0.09 12.12
CA LEU A 220 11.37 0.54 11.47
C LEU A 220 12.16 1.54 12.35
N ASN A 221 11.47 2.49 12.97
CA ASN A 221 12.10 3.44 13.89
C ASN A 221 12.64 2.73 15.14
N ALA A 222 11.87 1.80 15.71
CA ALA A 222 12.31 1.01 16.86
C ALA A 222 13.57 0.18 16.55
N ILE A 223 13.67 -0.40 15.35
CA ILE A 223 14.89 -1.08 14.89
C ILE A 223 16.05 -0.10 14.81
N LEU A 224 15.88 1.05 14.17
CA LEU A 224 16.95 2.05 13.99
C LEU A 224 17.46 2.61 15.32
N ASP A 225 16.55 2.91 16.26
CA ASP A 225 16.89 3.38 17.58
C ASP A 225 17.57 2.27 18.39
N GLY A 226 17.05 1.04 18.35
CA GLY A 226 17.67 -0.09 19.03
C GLY A 226 19.07 -0.45 18.51
N LEU A 227 19.30 -0.33 17.20
CA LEU A 227 20.63 -0.47 16.60
C LEU A 227 21.61 0.62 17.08
N ARG A 228 21.12 1.86 17.25
CA ARG A 228 21.93 2.96 17.82
C ARG A 228 22.31 2.66 19.27
N ASP A 229 21.36 2.19 20.07
CA ASP A 229 21.59 1.87 21.49
C ASP A 229 22.59 0.72 21.67
N LEU A 230 22.50 -0.31 20.82
CA LEU A 230 23.47 -1.42 20.79
C LEU A 230 24.88 -0.94 20.43
N GLU A 231 25.01 -0.04 19.46
CA GLU A 231 26.30 0.57 19.09
C GLU A 231 26.89 1.39 20.26
N LEU A 232 26.06 2.15 20.97
CA LEU A 232 26.47 2.88 22.19
C LEU A 232 26.92 1.95 23.31
N GLN A 233 26.39 0.73 23.37
CA GLN A 233 26.81 -0.32 24.31
C GLN A 233 28.05 -1.10 23.83
N GLY A 234 28.64 -0.73 22.69
CA GLY A 234 29.85 -1.35 22.15
C GLY A 234 29.59 -2.62 21.34
N VAL A 235 28.32 -2.97 21.07
CA VAL A 235 27.99 -4.07 20.17
C VAL A 235 28.20 -3.60 18.73
N SER A 236 28.98 -4.34 17.94
CA SER A 236 29.29 -3.99 16.54
C SER A 236 28.62 -4.91 15.52
N THR A 237 28.24 -6.12 15.93
CA THR A 237 27.67 -7.18 15.08
C THR A 237 26.49 -7.86 15.77
N LEU A 238 25.53 -8.36 14.98
CA LEU A 238 24.36 -9.12 15.46
C LEU A 238 24.16 -10.42 14.65
N ASP A 239 23.66 -11.45 15.32
CA ASP A 239 23.17 -12.66 14.63
C ASP A 239 21.76 -12.42 14.10
N CYS A 240 21.68 -12.15 12.80
CA CYS A 240 20.44 -11.80 12.12
C CYS A 240 19.96 -12.92 11.17
N ARG A 241 20.40 -14.17 11.36
CA ARG A 241 20.00 -15.31 10.52
C ARG A 241 18.50 -15.57 10.51
N SER A 242 17.80 -15.31 11.62
CA SER A 242 16.34 -15.42 11.69
C SER A 242 15.63 -14.44 10.74
N ALA A 243 16.27 -13.31 10.43
CA ALA A 243 15.79 -12.30 9.51
C ALA A 243 16.41 -12.41 8.11
N GLN A 244 17.00 -13.57 7.77
CA GLN A 244 17.64 -13.87 6.48
C GLN A 244 18.89 -13.02 6.17
N PHE A 245 19.58 -12.55 7.21
CA PHE A 245 20.89 -11.90 7.09
C PHE A 245 22.03 -12.81 7.58
N ALA A 246 23.27 -12.31 7.56
CA ALA A 246 24.41 -13.03 8.11
C ALA A 246 24.32 -13.16 9.66
N GLY A 247 25.08 -14.10 10.21
CA GLY A 247 25.16 -14.32 11.67
C GLY A 247 26.07 -13.34 12.42
N ASP A 248 26.81 -12.52 11.67
CA ASP A 248 27.74 -11.51 12.13
C ASP A 248 27.49 -10.18 11.41
N GLU A 249 26.21 -9.87 11.17
CA GLU A 249 25.82 -8.71 10.39
C GLU A 249 26.19 -7.41 11.12
N GLN A 250 26.89 -6.52 10.41
CA GLN A 250 27.36 -5.26 11.00
C GLN A 250 26.20 -4.30 11.23
N ILE A 251 26.14 -3.65 12.39
CA ILE A 251 25.11 -2.66 12.73
C ILE A 251 25.06 -1.51 11.70
N GLY A 252 26.23 -1.08 11.21
CA GLY A 252 26.31 -0.08 10.14
C GLY A 252 25.57 -0.50 8.87
N ARG A 253 25.74 -1.76 8.44
CA ARG A 253 25.06 -2.31 7.25
C ARG A 253 23.56 -2.47 7.48
N LEU A 254 23.13 -2.93 8.65
CA LEU A 254 21.71 -3.04 9.01
C LEU A 254 21.00 -1.68 8.94
N ARG A 255 21.63 -0.59 9.44
CA ARG A 255 21.08 0.76 9.33
C ARG A 255 20.87 1.20 7.88
N MET A 256 21.86 0.96 7.01
CA MET A 256 21.75 1.29 5.58
C MET A 256 20.59 0.54 4.91
N ILE A 257 20.41 -0.74 5.24
CA ILE A 257 19.31 -1.57 4.74
C ILE A 257 17.96 -1.02 5.22
N CYS A 258 17.81 -0.76 6.53
CA CYS A 258 16.59 -0.18 7.09
C CYS A 258 16.25 1.20 6.49
N GLN A 259 17.24 2.03 6.19
CA GLN A 259 17.02 3.31 5.50
C GLN A 259 16.49 3.10 4.07
N SER A 260 17.01 2.11 3.35
CA SER A 260 16.50 1.77 2.01
C SER A 260 15.05 1.27 2.03
N TRP A 261 14.66 0.53 3.08
CA TRP A 261 13.30 0.06 3.27
C TRP A 261 12.30 1.18 3.51
N LYS A 262 12.73 2.29 4.13
CA LYS A 262 11.89 3.48 4.28
C LYS A 262 11.37 3.98 2.92
N VAL A 263 12.15 3.84 1.86
CA VAL A 263 11.75 4.22 0.49
C VAL A 263 10.99 3.08 -0.19
N MET A 264 11.46 1.84 -0.09
CA MET A 264 10.84 0.69 -0.78
C MET A 264 9.39 0.41 -0.36
N PHE A 265 9.06 0.50 0.93
CA PHE A 265 7.69 0.20 1.39
C PHE A 265 6.63 1.23 0.97
N HIS A 266 7.05 2.40 0.46
CA HIS A 266 6.14 3.35 -0.19
C HIS A 266 5.82 2.94 -1.64
N ALA A 267 6.76 2.26 -2.31
CA ALA A 267 6.66 1.91 -3.73
C ALA A 267 6.10 0.49 -3.96
N GLU A 268 6.39 -0.45 -3.06
CA GLU A 268 6.04 -1.87 -3.23
C GLU A 268 5.13 -2.36 -2.11
N TYR A 269 3.81 -2.29 -2.30
CA TYR A 269 2.86 -2.97 -1.41
C TYR A 269 2.70 -4.46 -1.78
N SER A 270 3.78 -5.08 -2.25
CA SER A 270 3.74 -6.40 -2.87
C SER A 270 5.08 -7.16 -2.74
N SER A 271 5.45 -7.52 -1.51
CA SER A 271 6.08 -8.82 -1.25
C SER A 271 6.10 -9.10 0.26
N GLY A 272 5.71 -10.32 0.66
CA GLY A 272 5.70 -10.73 2.07
C GLY A 272 7.09 -10.95 2.67
N GLN A 273 8.13 -11.05 1.83
CA GLN A 273 9.51 -11.32 2.27
C GLN A 273 10.13 -10.12 3.01
N PRO A 274 10.17 -8.89 2.46
CA PRO A 274 10.68 -7.72 3.21
C PRO A 274 9.95 -7.47 4.52
N LEU A 275 8.64 -7.70 4.57
CA LEU A 275 7.84 -7.56 5.79
C LEU A 275 8.23 -8.57 6.87
N LYS A 276 8.41 -9.84 6.48
CA LYS A 276 8.87 -10.88 7.39
C LYS A 276 10.28 -10.55 7.92
N MET A 277 11.18 -10.14 7.04
CA MET A 277 12.54 -9.74 7.43
C MET A 277 12.52 -8.59 8.43
N LEU A 278 11.66 -7.58 8.23
CA LEU A 278 11.51 -6.46 9.17
C LEU A 278 11.01 -6.93 10.55
N VAL A 279 9.99 -7.77 10.58
CA VAL A 279 9.45 -8.34 11.83
C VAL A 279 10.49 -9.18 12.57
N ASP A 280 11.21 -10.03 11.85
CA ASP A 280 12.23 -10.90 12.46
C ASP A 280 13.45 -10.10 12.92
N LEU A 281 13.85 -9.05 12.18
CA LEU A 281 14.92 -8.14 12.58
C LEU A 281 14.55 -7.35 13.86
N ARG A 282 13.30 -6.90 13.98
CA ARG A 282 12.81 -6.26 15.21
C ARG A 282 13.02 -7.16 16.43
N LYS A 283 12.66 -8.44 16.33
CA LYS A 283 12.85 -9.42 17.41
C LYS A 283 14.32 -9.61 17.78
N VAL A 284 15.22 -9.65 16.79
CA VAL A 284 16.66 -9.78 17.02
C VAL A 284 17.20 -8.59 17.81
N VAL A 285 16.85 -7.37 17.40
CA VAL A 285 17.30 -6.14 18.07
C VAL A 285 16.75 -6.05 19.50
N GLU A 286 15.46 -6.32 19.70
CA GLU A 286 14.83 -6.33 21.03
C GLU A 286 15.48 -7.39 21.95
N ALA A 287 15.76 -8.59 21.42
CA ALA A 287 16.46 -9.62 22.18
C ALA A 287 17.88 -9.17 22.57
N ALA A 288 18.65 -8.59 21.65
CA ALA A 288 20.01 -8.13 21.92
C ALA A 288 20.06 -7.02 22.99
N LEU A 289 19.11 -6.08 22.95
CA LEU A 289 18.96 -5.03 23.96
C LEU A 289 18.61 -5.61 25.35
N GLY A 290 17.73 -6.61 25.39
CA GLY A 290 17.33 -7.27 26.65
C GLY A 290 18.44 -8.07 27.34
N HIS A 291 19.43 -8.56 26.58
CA HIS A 291 20.59 -9.26 27.14
C HIS A 291 21.67 -8.28 27.61
N SER A 292 21.91 -7.19 26.87
CA SER A 292 22.95 -6.21 27.21
C SER A 292 22.67 -5.45 28.50
N GLY A 293 21.39 -5.29 28.88
CA GLY A 293 21.01 -4.72 30.18
C GLY A 293 21.24 -5.63 31.40
N LYS A 294 21.47 -6.94 31.20
CA LYS A 294 21.69 -7.91 32.28
C LYS A 294 23.15 -8.32 32.46
N SER A 295 24.05 -7.91 31.57
CA SER A 295 25.45 -8.33 31.56
C SER A 295 26.41 -7.43 32.36
N THR A 296 25.93 -6.41 33.07
CA THR A 296 26.80 -5.45 33.79
C THR A 296 27.11 -5.83 35.25
N GLU A 297 26.69 -7.00 35.77
CA GLU A 297 26.94 -7.39 37.17
C GLU A 297 28.00 -8.50 37.37
N GLN A 298 28.67 -8.96 36.30
CA GLN A 298 29.80 -9.89 36.44
C GLN A 298 30.97 -9.51 35.52
N ALA A 299 31.64 -8.41 35.84
CA ALA A 299 33.03 -8.20 35.47
C ALA A 299 33.86 -8.00 36.74
N THR A 300 34.57 -9.07 37.10
CA THR A 300 35.53 -9.16 38.20
C THR A 300 36.67 -8.13 38.03
N PRO A 301 37.13 -7.47 39.11
CA PRO A 301 38.25 -6.54 39.04
C PRO A 301 39.59 -7.28 39.09
N GLY A 302 40.41 -7.18 38.05
CA GLY A 302 41.75 -7.75 38.07
C GLY A 302 42.59 -7.49 36.83
N ALA A 303 43.31 -6.36 36.81
CA ALA A 303 44.74 -6.26 36.48
C ALA A 303 45.12 -4.82 36.11
N LYS A 304 45.77 -4.12 37.05
CA LYS A 304 46.60 -2.93 36.79
C LYS A 304 48.04 -3.37 36.51
N ALA A 305 48.75 -2.55 35.72
CA ALA A 305 50.21 -2.46 35.47
C ALA A 305 50.79 -3.58 34.58
N MET A 306 51.69 -3.37 33.61
CA MET A 306 52.65 -2.33 33.19
C MET A 306 52.88 -2.61 31.66
N ALA A 307 53.28 -1.72 30.77
CA ALA A 307 54.42 -0.81 30.81
C ALA A 307 54.30 0.24 29.70
N ALA A 308 54.88 1.39 29.98
CA ALA A 308 55.14 2.49 29.06
C ALA A 308 56.46 2.28 28.28
N ALA A 309 56.59 3.07 27.20
CA ALA A 309 57.81 3.55 26.54
C ALA A 309 58.26 2.87 25.22
N ALA A 310 57.90 3.52 24.10
CA ALA A 310 58.74 3.99 22.99
C ALA A 310 57.77 4.53 21.90
N GLY A 311 57.59 5.85 21.69
CA GLY A 311 58.50 6.78 21.02
C GLY A 311 58.55 6.48 19.50
N ALA A 312 58.34 7.37 18.53
CA ALA A 312 58.00 8.78 18.42
C ALA A 312 57.68 9.05 16.91
N GLN A 313 56.99 10.16 16.61
CA GLN A 313 56.98 10.92 15.33
C GLN A 313 56.32 10.31 14.07
N SER A 314 55.20 10.90 13.63
CA SER A 314 55.26 11.91 12.57
C SER A 314 53.95 12.69 12.45
N ALA A 315 54.06 13.99 12.22
CA ALA A 315 52.98 14.96 12.18
C ALA A 315 52.60 15.35 10.73
N ALA A 316 51.37 15.83 10.62
CA ALA A 316 50.86 16.79 9.64
C ALA A 316 50.71 16.39 8.16
N GLY A 317 49.44 16.34 7.74
CA GLY A 317 49.02 16.43 6.34
C GLY A 317 47.50 16.65 6.28
N HIS A 318 47.08 17.91 6.38
CA HIS A 318 45.69 18.36 6.17
C HIS A 318 45.22 18.11 4.73
N SER A 319 44.00 17.54 4.60
CA SER A 319 42.84 17.87 3.72
C SER A 319 43.02 18.30 2.23
N PRO A 320 42.02 18.11 1.32
CA PRO A 320 40.58 18.07 1.64
C PRO A 320 39.71 17.02 0.94
N VAL A 321 38.54 16.90 1.56
CA VAL A 321 37.30 16.22 1.20
C VAL A 321 36.74 16.74 -0.13
N ALA A 322 36.34 15.83 -1.02
CA ALA A 322 35.52 16.14 -2.19
C ALA A 322 34.04 16.28 -1.77
N GLU A 323 33.58 17.52 -1.74
CA GLU A 323 32.22 17.95 -1.46
C GLU A 323 31.32 17.65 -2.69
N PHE A 324 30.39 16.70 -2.55
CA PHE A 324 29.41 16.39 -3.59
C PHE A 324 28.24 17.38 -3.49
N LYS A 325 28.24 18.37 -4.37
CA LYS A 325 27.21 19.40 -4.49
C LYS A 325 25.98 18.81 -5.20
N VAL A 326 24.95 18.44 -4.42
CA VAL A 326 23.63 18.14 -4.98
C VAL A 326 22.94 19.47 -5.30
N VAL A 327 22.63 19.66 -6.59
CA VAL A 327 21.87 20.80 -7.10
C VAL A 327 20.42 20.65 -6.64
N SER A 328 20.00 21.56 -5.75
CA SER A 328 18.60 21.81 -5.43
C SER A 328 17.90 22.42 -6.65
N ALA A 329 16.75 21.86 -7.03
CA ALA A 329 15.83 22.49 -7.98
C ALA A 329 15.23 23.79 -7.36
N PRO A 330 14.97 24.84 -8.16
CA PRO A 330 14.45 26.10 -7.65
C PRO A 330 12.95 26.03 -7.30
N PRO A 331 12.48 26.92 -6.41
CA PRO A 331 11.11 26.99 -5.92
C PRO A 331 10.17 27.68 -6.92
N ASP A 332 8.87 27.46 -6.69
CA ASP A 332 7.72 28.07 -7.35
C ASP A 332 7.87 29.58 -7.61
N ALA A 333 7.37 30.02 -8.76
CA ALA A 333 7.03 31.41 -9.04
C ALA A 333 5.55 31.49 -9.42
N ASP A 334 4.80 32.21 -8.58
CA ASP A 334 3.41 32.60 -8.75
C ASP A 334 3.17 33.46 -10.01
N ALA A 335 1.92 33.37 -10.47
CA ALA A 335 1.07 34.43 -11.01
C ALA A 335 1.61 35.36 -12.13
N GLU A 336 1.01 35.25 -13.31
CA GLU A 336 0.58 36.42 -14.10
C GLU A 336 -0.61 36.07 -15.01
N SER A 337 -1.78 36.66 -14.73
CA SER A 337 -2.84 36.87 -15.71
C SER A 337 -2.39 37.88 -16.77
N PRO A 338 -2.96 37.82 -17.98
CA PRO A 338 -3.66 39.02 -18.41
C PRO A 338 -5.00 38.75 -19.11
N ASP A 339 -5.98 39.57 -18.73
CA ASP A 339 -7.13 39.96 -19.56
C ASP A 339 -6.63 40.75 -20.79
N ASN A 340 -7.03 40.35 -22.00
CA ASN A 340 -7.73 41.23 -22.95
C ASN A 340 -8.02 40.58 -24.32
N ALA A 341 -9.31 40.65 -24.70
CA ALA A 341 -9.87 40.96 -26.01
C ALA A 341 -9.36 40.22 -27.27
N ILE A 342 -10.20 39.35 -27.85
CA ILE A 342 -11.21 39.63 -28.90
C ILE A 342 -12.16 38.43 -28.99
#